data_AF-A0A852UKQ3-F1
#
_entry.id   AF-A0A852UKQ3-F1
#
_cell.length_a   1.000
_cell.length_b   1.000
_cell.length_c   1.000
_cell.angle_alpha   90.00
_cell.angle_beta   90.00
_cell.angle_gamma   90.00
#
_symmetry.space_group_name_H-M   'P 1'
#
loop_
_entity.id
_entity.type
_entity.pdbx_description
1 polymer ?
#
loop_
_entity_poly.entity_id
_entity_poly.type
_entity_poly.pdbx_seq_one_letter_code
_entity_poly.pdbx_strand_id
1 'polypeptide(L)'
;MVIDDGLMIILVQSIVVFLILLLISFSVPKLQPLLYAAIFFYFLFHLLNTIVFPFGKYFVALFEPLPEPFAKLLIGSAILFYVSELIAKHISEAGYGSLASMTHFAVKIAILTLWMQQTATLIDLLSKLITK
;
A
#
# COMPACT_ATOMS: atom_id res chain seq x y z
N MET A 1 28.87 4.36 2.62
CA MET A 1 27.41 4.19 2.48
C MET A 1 27.21 3.14 1.41
N VAL A 2 27.20 1.88 1.82
CA VAL A 2 27.03 0.74 0.89
C VAL A 2 25.58 0.81 0.42
N ILE A 3 25.36 1.03 -0.87
CA ILE A 3 24.05 0.81 -1.47
C ILE A 3 23.79 -0.67 -1.23
N ASP A 4 22.78 -0.97 -0.41
CA ASP A 4 22.34 -2.34 -0.16
C ASP A 4 22.14 -3.04 -1.51
N ASP A 5 22.87 -4.13 -1.76
CA ASP A 5 22.85 -4.84 -3.06
C ASP A 5 21.40 -5.18 -3.46
N GLY A 6 20.49 -5.36 -2.49
CA GLY A 6 19.07 -5.53 -2.72
C GLY A 6 18.38 -4.30 -3.35
N LEU A 7 18.68 -3.08 -2.90
CA LEU A 7 18.12 -1.85 -3.48
C LEU A 7 18.59 -1.65 -4.93
N MET A 8 19.85 -1.96 -5.21
CA MET A 8 20.39 -1.84 -6.57
C MET A 8 19.74 -2.87 -7.53
N ILE A 9 19.52 -4.09 -7.06
CA ILE A 9 18.79 -5.14 -7.80
C ILE A 9 17.35 -4.70 -8.08
N ILE A 10 16.66 -4.11 -7.11
CA ILE A 10 15.28 -3.63 -7.28
C ILE A 10 15.19 -2.50 -8.30
N LEU A 11 16.13 -1.54 -8.27
CA LEU A 11 16.19 -0.47 -9.26
C LEU A 11 16.41 -1.03 -10.67
N VAL A 12 17.33 -1.98 -10.81
CA VAL A 12 17.57 -2.66 -12.10
C VAL A 12 16.33 -3.44 -12.56
N GLN A 13 15.67 -4.19 -11.67
CA GLN A 13 14.42 -4.89 -11.98
C GLN A 13 13.30 -3.92 -12.40
N SER A 14 13.20 -2.75 -11.76
CA SER A 14 12.24 -1.71 -12.12
C SER A 14 12.46 -1.22 -13.55
N ILE A 15 13.73 -1.01 -13.92
CA ILE A 15 14.12 -0.61 -15.28
C ILE A 15 13.81 -1.72 -16.28
N VAL A 16 14.13 -2.98 -15.95
CA VAL A 16 13.85 -4.13 -16.83
C VAL A 16 12.34 -4.30 -17.04
N VAL A 17 11.54 -4.21 -15.98
CA VAL A 17 10.07 -4.25 -16.07
C VAL A 17 9.55 -3.12 -16.95
N PHE A 18 10.05 -1.89 -16.76
CA PHE A 18 9.69 -0.75 -17.60
C PHE A 18 10.03 -0.99 -19.08
N LEU A 19 11.21 -1.53 -19.39
CA LEU A 19 11.61 -1.85 -20.76
C LEU A 19 10.74 -2.95 -21.39
N ILE A 20 10.35 -3.97 -20.62
CA ILE A 20 9.41 -5.01 -21.07
C ILE A 20 8.05 -4.40 -21.38
N LEU A 21 7.54 -3.53 -20.50
CA LEU A 21 6.26 -2.83 -20.71
C LEU A 21 6.30 -1.97 -21.97
N LEU A 22 7.42 -1.29 -22.22
CA LEU A 22 7.65 -0.50 -23.43
C LEU A 22 7.62 -1.38 -24.68
N LEU A 23 8.32 -2.51 -24.67
CA LEU A 23 8.36 -3.46 -25.78
C LEU A 23 6.98 -4.04 -26.12
N ILE A 24 6.19 -4.40 -25.09
CA ILE A 24 4.81 -4.89 -25.26
C ILE A 24 3.92 -3.80 -25.87
N SER A 25 4.14 -2.52 -25.52
CA SER A 25 3.44 -1.39 -26.13
C SER A 25 3.65 -1.26 -27.63
N PHE A 26 4.76 -1.79 -28.17
CA PHE A 26 5.06 -1.72 -29.60
C PHE A 26 4.61 -2.98 -30.38
N SER A 27 4.46 -4.14 -29.73
CA SER A 27 4.27 -5.41 -30.45
C SER A 27 2.82 -5.88 -30.64
N VAL A 28 1.88 -5.66 -29.71
CA VAL A 28 0.50 -6.19 -29.83
C VAL A 28 -0.55 -5.26 -29.18
N PRO A 29 -1.26 -4.42 -29.95
CA PRO A 29 -2.19 -3.40 -29.41
C PRO A 29 -3.35 -3.94 -28.57
N LYS A 30 -3.80 -5.18 -28.85
CA LYS A 30 -4.98 -5.78 -28.19
C LYS A 30 -4.66 -6.54 -26.89
N LEU A 31 -3.43 -7.02 -26.72
CA LEU A 31 -3.00 -7.74 -25.52
C LEU A 31 -2.26 -6.85 -24.51
N GLN A 32 -1.80 -5.69 -24.98
CA GLN A 32 -1.02 -4.73 -24.21
C GLN A 32 -1.67 -4.31 -22.87
N PRO A 33 -2.98 -3.98 -22.79
CA PRO A 33 -3.56 -3.48 -21.54
C PRO A 33 -3.58 -4.54 -20.44
N LEU A 34 -3.87 -5.79 -20.81
CA LEU A 34 -3.95 -6.92 -19.88
C LEU A 34 -2.55 -7.27 -19.34
N LEU A 35 -1.55 -7.35 -20.22
CA LEU A 35 -0.17 -7.62 -19.83
C LEU A 35 0.41 -6.48 -18.99
N TYR A 36 0.10 -5.23 -19.33
CA TYR A 36 0.53 -4.07 -18.56
C TYR A 36 -0.02 -4.10 -17.14
N ALA A 37 -1.32 -4.36 -16.97
CA ALA A 37 -1.93 -4.49 -15.65
C ALA A 37 -1.33 -5.67 -14.86
N ALA A 38 -1.17 -6.84 -15.49
CA ALA A 38 -0.61 -8.02 -14.83
C ALA A 38 0.82 -7.78 -14.31
N ILE A 39 1.67 -7.17 -15.14
CA ILE A 39 3.05 -6.82 -14.78
C ILE A 39 3.07 -5.72 -13.71
N PHE A 40 2.19 -4.72 -13.80
CA PHE A 40 2.06 -3.68 -12.79
C PHE A 40 1.72 -4.28 -11.41
N PHE A 41 0.69 -5.13 -11.34
CA PHE A 41 0.30 -5.76 -10.08
C PHE A 41 1.37 -6.72 -9.55
N TYR A 42 2.03 -7.48 -10.43
CA TYR A 42 3.16 -8.33 -10.05
C TYR A 42 4.30 -7.50 -9.43
N PHE A 43 4.68 -6.41 -10.08
CA PHE A 43 5.74 -5.53 -9.61
C PHE A 43 5.35 -4.81 -8.31
N LEU A 44 4.11 -4.32 -8.22
CA LEU A 44 3.56 -3.72 -6.99
C LEU A 44 3.61 -4.70 -5.82
N PHE A 45 3.18 -5.94 -6.03
CA PHE A 45 3.24 -6.98 -5.00
C PHE A 45 4.68 -7.30 -4.60
N HIS A 46 5.61 -7.37 -5.55
CA HIS A 46 7.02 -7.57 -5.28
C HIS A 46 7.61 -6.43 -4.44
N LEU A 47 7.30 -5.18 -4.78
CA LEU A 47 7.69 -3.98 -4.02
C LEU A 47 7.15 -4.02 -2.59
N LEU A 48 5.87 -4.40 -2.43
CA LEU A 48 5.25 -4.49 -1.12
C LEU A 48 5.96 -5.50 -0.22
N ASN A 49 6.29 -6.67 -0.76
CA ASN A 49 6.96 -7.72 0.02
C ASN A 49 8.43 -7.43 0.33
N THR A 50 9.12 -6.78 -0.59
CA THR A 50 10.57 -6.59 -0.48
C THR A 50 10.94 -5.32 0.29
N ILE A 51 10.15 -4.26 0.16
CA ILE A 51 10.44 -2.97 0.79
C ILE A 51 9.42 -2.63 1.86
N VAL A 52 8.13 -2.60 1.50
CA VAL A 52 7.11 -2.00 2.36
C VAL A 52 6.81 -2.83 3.61
N PHE A 53 6.67 -4.15 3.51
CA PHE A 53 6.44 -4.99 4.68
C PHE A 53 7.64 -5.06 5.62
N PRO A 54 8.89 -5.25 5.15
CA PRO A 54 10.06 -5.18 6.01
C PRO A 54 10.20 -3.83 6.69
N PHE A 55 10.08 -2.72 5.94
CA PHE A 55 10.09 -1.37 6.51
C PHE A 55 8.97 -1.19 7.55
N GLY A 56 7.76 -1.65 7.24
CA GLY A 56 6.63 -1.62 8.16
C GLY A 56 6.91 -2.36 9.46
N LYS A 57 7.57 -3.52 9.42
CA LYS A 57 7.97 -4.27 10.62
C LYS A 57 9.00 -3.49 11.46
N TYR A 58 10.03 -2.92 10.84
CA TYR A 58 11.01 -2.08 11.55
C TYR A 58 10.36 -0.84 12.16
N PHE A 59 9.45 -0.21 11.43
CA PHE A 59 8.77 0.98 11.89
C PHE A 59 7.78 0.66 13.03
N VAL A 60 7.04 -0.46 12.97
CA VAL A 60 6.23 -0.95 14.11
C VAL A 60 7.10 -1.19 15.33
N ALA A 61 8.29 -1.80 15.16
CA ALA A 61 9.20 -2.09 16.26
C ALA A 61 9.70 -0.81 16.98
N LEU A 62 9.86 0.32 16.27
CA LEU A 62 10.18 1.62 16.89
C LEU A 62 9.09 2.11 17.86
N PHE A 63 7.87 1.62 17.69
CA PHE A 63 6.72 1.97 18.51
C PHE A 63 6.29 0.84 19.45
N GLU A 64 7.09 -0.22 19.63
CA GLU A 64 6.88 -1.23 20.70
C GLU A 64 6.65 -0.62 22.11
N PRO A 65 7.26 0.54 22.47
CA PRO A 65 6.97 1.17 23.76
C PRO A 65 5.57 1.79 23.86
N LEU A 66 4.85 1.98 22.75
CA LEU A 66 3.48 2.48 22.77
C LEU A 66 2.49 1.34 23.06
N PRO A 67 1.41 1.60 23.82
CA PRO A 67 0.40 0.60 24.06
C PRO A 67 -0.22 0.10 22.75
N GLU A 68 -0.28 -1.23 22.60
CA GLU A 68 -1.09 -1.88 21.56
C GLU A 68 -2.52 -1.32 21.62
N PRO A 69 -3.17 -0.96 20.49
CA PRO A 69 -2.89 -1.36 19.11
C PRO A 69 -2.57 -0.18 18.15
N PHE A 70 -2.37 1.04 18.64
CA PHE A 70 -2.43 2.27 17.81
C PHE A 70 -1.31 2.37 16.77
N ALA A 71 -0.09 1.97 17.12
CA ALA A 71 1.04 2.04 16.19
C ALA A 71 0.86 1.10 14.98
N LYS A 72 0.43 -0.14 15.24
CA LYS A 72 0.13 -1.12 14.17
C LYS A 72 -1.04 -0.63 13.31
N LEU A 73 -2.08 -0.07 13.92
CA LEU A 73 -3.24 0.46 13.22
C LEU A 73 -2.85 1.63 12.30
N LEU A 74 -2.01 2.55 12.77
CA LEU A 74 -1.52 3.70 12.01
C LEU A 74 -0.73 3.26 10.77
N ILE A 75 0.22 2.34 10.97
CA ILE A 75 1.09 1.86 9.90
C ILE A 75 0.30 1.05 8.88
N GLY A 76 -0.57 0.16 9.35
CA GLY A 76 -1.48 -0.62 8.49
C GLY A 76 -2.42 0.28 7.68
N SER A 77 -2.97 1.32 8.31
CA SER A 77 -3.85 2.30 7.64
C SER A 77 -3.11 3.08 6.56
N ALA A 78 -1.88 3.54 6.84
CA ALA A 78 -1.06 4.26 5.87
C ALA A 78 -0.70 3.40 4.66
N ILE A 79 -0.26 2.15 4.89
CA ILE A 79 0.03 1.20 3.80
C ILE A 79 -1.22 0.96 2.96
N LEU A 80 -2.36 0.65 3.60
CA LEU A 80 -3.61 0.38 2.91
C LEU A 80 -4.07 1.58 2.08
N PHE A 81 -3.94 2.80 2.62
CA PHE A 81 -4.25 4.05 1.93
C PHE A 81 -3.40 4.21 0.67
N TYR A 82 -2.08 4.20 0.79
CA TYR A 82 -1.18 4.43 -0.35
C TYR A 82 -1.25 3.33 -1.40
N VAL A 83 -1.40 2.07 -0.99
CA VAL A 83 -1.61 0.96 -1.94
C VAL A 83 -2.91 1.16 -2.71
N SER A 84 -3.99 1.51 -2.02
CA SER A 84 -5.26 1.75 -2.69
C SER A 84 -5.22 2.96 -3.63
N GLU A 85 -4.46 4.00 -3.28
CA GLU A 85 -4.25 5.17 -4.14
C GLU A 85 -3.49 4.80 -5.42
N LEU A 86 -2.41 4.00 -5.31
CA LEU A 86 -1.64 3.51 -6.46
C LEU A 86 -2.51 2.65 -7.39
N ILE A 87 -3.30 1.74 -6.82
CA ILE A 87 -4.22 0.88 -7.58
C ILE A 87 -5.30 1.74 -8.25
N ALA A 88 -5.90 2.67 -7.52
CA ALA A 88 -6.93 3.55 -8.08
C ALA A 88 -6.38 4.43 -9.20
N LYS A 89 -5.18 4.99 -9.04
CA LYS A 89 -4.53 5.77 -10.10
C LYS A 89 -4.33 4.92 -11.36
N HIS A 90 -3.83 3.70 -11.22
CA HIS A 90 -3.65 2.78 -12.34
C HIS A 90 -4.98 2.44 -13.05
N ILE A 91 -6.03 2.15 -12.28
CA ILE A 91 -7.38 1.87 -12.81
C ILE A 91 -7.95 3.11 -13.53
N SER A 92 -7.71 4.30 -12.98
CA SER A 92 -8.16 5.57 -13.57
C SER A 92 -7.47 5.86 -14.90
N GLU A 93 -6.15 5.64 -14.96
CA GLU A 93 -5.35 5.77 -16.19
C GLU A 93 -5.78 4.77 -17.28
N ALA A 94 -6.34 3.62 -16.88
CA ALA A 94 -6.94 2.65 -17.80
C ALA A 94 -8.36 3.03 -18.29
N GLY A 95 -8.88 4.21 -17.93
CA GLY A 95 -10.19 4.72 -18.35
C GLY A 95 -11.33 4.38 -17.39
N TYR A 96 -11.06 3.73 -16.25
CA TYR A 96 -12.06 3.31 -15.27
C TYR A 96 -12.10 4.25 -14.04
N GLY A 97 -12.03 5.57 -14.25
CA GLY A 97 -11.91 6.56 -13.17
C GLY A 97 -13.01 6.52 -12.11
N SER A 98 -14.25 6.19 -12.49
CA SER A 98 -15.37 6.03 -11.52
C SER A 98 -15.14 4.83 -10.59
N LEU A 99 -14.73 3.69 -11.15
CA LEU A 99 -14.42 2.48 -10.38
C LEU A 99 -13.21 2.72 -9.47
N ALA A 100 -12.16 3.34 -9.99
CA ALA A 100 -10.99 3.76 -9.21
C ALA A 100 -11.38 4.59 -7.98
N SER A 101 -12.23 5.59 -8.19
CA SER A 101 -12.72 6.47 -7.12
C SER A 101 -13.53 5.72 -6.07
N MET A 102 -14.42 4.82 -6.50
CA MET A 102 -15.22 3.98 -5.59
C MET A 102 -14.35 3.02 -4.78
N THR A 103 -13.38 2.37 -5.41
CA THR A 103 -12.47 1.44 -4.71
C THR A 103 -11.63 2.15 -3.67
N HIS A 104 -11.03 3.31 -4.01
CA HIS A 104 -10.26 4.09 -3.04
C HIS A 104 -11.15 4.65 -1.92
N PHE A 105 -12.38 5.07 -2.24
CA PHE A 105 -13.35 5.49 -1.24
C PHE A 105 -13.71 4.36 -0.27
N ALA A 106 -13.96 3.15 -0.76
CA ALA A 106 -14.23 1.99 0.09
C ALA A 106 -13.07 1.70 1.06
N VAL A 107 -11.83 1.86 0.61
CA VAL A 107 -10.66 1.72 1.48
C VAL A 107 -10.61 2.82 2.56
N LYS A 108 -10.93 4.08 2.22
CA LYS A 108 -11.02 5.16 3.22
C LYS A 108 -12.07 4.83 4.29
N ILE A 109 -13.23 4.31 3.88
CA ILE A 109 -14.28 3.87 4.81
C ILE A 109 -13.76 2.73 5.69
N ALA A 110 -13.10 1.72 5.12
CA ALA A 110 -12.54 0.62 5.89
C ALA A 110 -11.52 1.11 6.95
N ILE A 111 -10.63 2.04 6.57
CA ILE A 111 -9.69 2.68 7.50
C ILE A 111 -10.46 3.38 8.62
N LEU A 112 -11.45 4.21 8.29
CA LEU A 112 -12.26 4.90 9.29
C LEU A 112 -12.99 3.94 10.23
N THR A 113 -13.53 2.83 9.71
CA THR A 113 -14.21 1.80 10.51
C THR A 113 -13.25 1.14 11.50
N LEU A 114 -12.01 0.84 11.08
CA LEU A 114 -10.97 0.36 11.97
C LEU A 114 -10.75 1.38 13.09
N TRP A 115 -10.39 2.62 12.75
CA TRP A 115 -10.15 3.66 13.76
C TRP A 115 -11.31 3.94 14.71
N MET A 116 -12.57 3.83 14.25
CA MET A 116 -13.74 3.99 15.12
C MET A 116 -13.78 2.93 16.23
N GLN A 117 -13.46 1.68 15.93
CA GLN A 117 -13.43 0.62 16.96
C GLN A 117 -12.38 0.90 18.02
N GLN A 118 -11.15 1.23 17.63
CA GLN A 118 -10.09 1.57 18.58
C GLN A 118 -10.40 2.84 19.38
N THR A 119 -11.01 3.85 18.75
CA THR A 119 -11.38 5.09 19.44
C THR A 119 -12.44 4.84 20.50
N ALA A 120 -13.44 3.99 20.21
CA ALA A 120 -14.45 3.60 21.20
C ALA A 120 -13.82 2.90 22.42
N THR A 121 -12.87 1.99 22.20
CA THR A 121 -12.12 1.34 23.29
C THR A 121 -11.33 2.34 24.11
N LEU A 122 -10.67 3.31 23.46
CA LEU A 122 -9.91 4.35 24.15
C LEU A 122 -10.81 5.24 25.03
N ILE A 123 -11.97 5.64 24.50
CA ILE A 123 -12.96 6.45 25.25
C ILE A 123 -13.45 5.69 26.49
N ASP A 124 -13.73 4.39 26.38
CA ASP A 124 -14.14 3.56 27.53
C ASP A 124 -13.03 3.47 28.60
N LEU A 125 -11.78 3.26 28.18
CA LEU A 125 -10.62 3.24 29.09
C LEU A 125 -10.43 4.57 29.81
N LEU A 126 -10.48 5.69 29.09
CA LEU A 126 -10.34 7.03 29.66
C LEU A 126 -11.49 7.33 30.63
N SER A 127 -12.73 6.95 30.28
CA SER A 127 -13.90 7.14 31.15
C SER A 127 -13.76 6.38 32.47
N LYS A 128 -13.21 5.16 32.43
CA LYS A 128 -12.93 4.35 33.63
C LYS A 128 -11.82 4.95 34.50
N LEU A 129 -10.85 5.63 33.91
CA LEU A 129 -9.77 6.34 34.62
C LEU A 129 -10.25 7.61 35.32
N ILE A 130 -11.21 8.33 34.71
CA ILE A 130 -11.77 9.57 35.27
C ILE A 130 -12.79 9.29 36.39
N THR A 131 -13.46 8.13 36.35
CA THR A 131 -14.51 7.76 37.32
C THR A 131 -13.95 7.04 38.56
N LYS A 132 -12.63 6.87 38.66
CA LYS A 132 -11.93 6.25 39.80
C LYS A 132 -11.18 7.30 40.61
#